data_AF-A0A4R8LLL3-F1
#
_entry.id   AF-A0A4R8LLL3-F1
#
_cell.length_a   1.000
_cell.length_b   1.000
_cell.length_c   1.000
_cell.angle_alpha   90.00
_cell.angle_beta   90.00
_cell.angle_gamma   90.00
#
_symmetry.space_group_name_H-M   'P 1'
#
loop_
_entity.id
_entity.type
_entity.pdbx_description
1 polymer ?
#
loop_
_entity_poly.entity_id
_entity_poly.type
_entity_poly.pdbx_seq_one_letter_code
_entity_poly.pdbx_strand_id
1 'polypeptide(L)'
;MTERIAHYALVFDNSRKAKSIRQLYDALKARARQEDRLDVAVYGEATGRDGVRVKEPDRYRVLNLRLQDEHMSPFFRTTMNLFQMLMLDESIDMAIFRAERGWLFEFHGVASGPVPFGQNGFDLR
;
A
#
# COMPACT_ATOMS: atom_id res chain seq x y z
N MET A 1 -8.51 12.51 18.29
CA MET A 1 -8.16 11.86 17.01
C MET A 1 -6.87 11.10 17.24
N THR A 2 -6.94 9.79 17.41
CA THR A 2 -5.73 8.96 17.46
C THR A 2 -5.10 9.03 16.07
N GLU A 3 -3.89 9.59 15.95
CA GLU A 3 -3.12 9.52 14.72
C GLU A 3 -3.05 8.06 14.29
N ARG A 4 -3.74 7.70 13.20
CA ARG A 4 -3.56 6.38 12.60
C ARG A 4 -2.14 6.36 12.05
N ILE A 5 -1.31 5.46 12.57
CA ILE A 5 0.03 5.23 12.05
C ILE A 5 -0.11 4.82 10.59
N ALA A 6 0.41 5.65 9.70
CA ALA A 6 0.40 5.40 8.27
C ALA A 6 1.69 4.64 7.89
N HIS A 7 1.53 3.51 7.21
CA HIS A 7 2.65 2.78 6.65
C HIS A 7 2.75 3.04 5.16
N TYR A 8 3.95 2.93 4.60
CA TYR A 8 4.15 3.09 3.16
C TYR A 8 4.87 1.90 2.52
N ALA A 9 4.68 1.76 1.21
CA ALA A 9 5.51 0.93 0.35
C ALA A 9 5.89 1.71 -0.91
N LEU A 10 7.19 1.87 -1.16
CA LEU A 10 7.74 2.51 -2.35
C LEU A 10 8.27 1.43 -3.28
N VAL A 11 7.67 1.34 -4.47
CA VAL A 11 8.08 0.43 -5.54
C VAL A 11 8.79 1.25 -6.62
N PHE A 12 10.08 1.00 -6.84
CA PHE A 12 10.85 1.74 -7.84
C PHE A 12 10.47 1.34 -9.27
N ASP A 13 10.63 2.24 -10.23
CA ASP A 13 10.22 2.05 -11.63
C ASP A 13 10.94 0.87 -12.34
N ASN A 14 12.07 0.38 -11.79
CA ASN A 14 12.80 -0.80 -12.25
C ASN A 14 12.31 -2.13 -11.64
N SER A 15 11.36 -2.11 -10.71
CA SER A 15 10.70 -3.33 -10.24
C SER A 15 9.87 -3.97 -11.36
N ARG A 16 9.85 -5.30 -11.39
CA ARG A 16 8.96 -6.09 -12.27
C ARG A 16 7.47 -5.75 -12.10
N LYS A 17 7.08 -5.18 -10.95
CA LYS A 17 5.68 -4.80 -10.66
C LYS A 17 5.32 -3.39 -11.15
N ALA A 18 6.28 -2.55 -11.52
CA ALA A 18 6.05 -1.14 -11.85
C ALA A 18 5.05 -0.93 -13.00
N LYS A 19 5.08 -1.79 -14.02
CA LYS A 19 4.14 -1.73 -15.16
C LYS A 19 2.70 -1.99 -14.71
N SER A 20 2.46 -3.02 -13.91
CA SER A 20 1.14 -3.37 -13.41
C SER A 20 0.60 -2.29 -12.47
N ILE A 21 1.47 -1.69 -11.66
CA ILE A 21 1.10 -0.58 -10.77
C ILE A 21 0.65 0.64 -11.57
N ARG A 22 1.39 1.00 -12.63
CA ARG A 22 1.00 2.09 -13.54
C ARG A 22 -0.39 1.86 -14.12
N GLN A 23 -0.63 0.67 -14.66
CA GLN A 23 -1.94 0.31 -15.24
C GLN A 23 -3.07 0.40 -14.21
N LEU A 24 -2.82 -0.04 -12.97
CA LEU A 24 -3.79 0.08 -11.88
C LEU A 24 -4.06 1.55 -11.54
N TYR A 25 -3.01 2.35 -11.38
CA TYR A 25 -3.11 3.78 -11.09
C TYR A 25 -3.89 4.53 -12.17
N ASP A 26 -3.57 4.31 -13.45
CA ASP A 26 -4.25 4.96 -14.56
C ASP A 26 -5.75 4.60 -14.59
N ALA A 27 -6.07 3.32 -14.36
CA ALA A 27 -7.45 2.87 -14.27
C ALA A 27 -8.21 3.49 -13.09
N LEU A 28 -7.56 3.64 -11.93
CA LEU A 28 -8.14 4.30 -10.74
C LEU A 28 -8.34 5.79 -11.00
N LYS A 29 -7.32 6.47 -11.52
CA LYS A 29 -7.33 7.90 -11.81
C LYS A 29 -8.42 8.28 -12.81
N ALA A 30 -8.63 7.45 -13.83
CA ALA A 30 -9.67 7.68 -14.85
C ALA A 30 -11.09 7.71 -14.26
N ARG A 31 -11.35 7.00 -13.16
CA ARG A 31 -12.66 6.97 -12.47
C ARG A 31 -12.70 7.78 -11.16
N ALA A 32 -11.58 8.37 -10.77
CA ALA A 32 -11.45 9.08 -9.50
C ALA A 32 -12.23 10.40 -9.54
N ARG A 33 -13.08 10.61 -8.54
CA ARG A 33 -13.74 11.90 -8.33
C ARG A 33 -12.79 12.85 -7.61
N GLN A 34 -13.19 14.12 -7.47
CA GLN A 34 -12.33 15.12 -6.85
C GLN A 34 -12.01 14.77 -5.39
N GLU A 35 -12.97 14.19 -4.65
CA GLU A 35 -12.79 13.74 -3.27
C GLU A 35 -11.84 12.55 -3.11
N ASP A 36 -11.57 11.82 -4.19
CA ASP A 36 -10.66 10.67 -4.20
C ASP A 36 -9.22 11.07 -4.54
N ARG A 37 -9.01 12.30 -4.98
CA ARG A 37 -7.69 12.82 -5.36
C ARG A 37 -6.98 13.37 -4.13
N LEU A 38 -5.70 13.04 -4.02
CA LEU A 38 -4.83 13.44 -2.93
C LEU A 38 -3.64 14.20 -3.51
N ASP A 39 -3.28 15.33 -2.93
CA ASP A 39 -2.25 16.18 -3.54
C ASP A 39 -0.85 15.60 -3.33
N VAL A 40 -0.49 15.29 -2.09
CA VAL A 40 0.86 14.88 -1.71
C VAL A 40 0.86 13.93 -0.51
N ALA A 41 1.80 13.00 -0.49
CA ALA A 41 2.16 12.19 0.68
C ALA A 41 3.69 12.18 0.85
N VAL A 42 4.15 12.27 2.10
CA VAL A 42 5.59 12.38 2.43
C VAL A 42 5.94 11.39 3.53
N TYR A 43 6.91 10.52 3.26
CA TYR A 43 7.46 9.56 4.21
C TYR A 43 8.99 9.56 4.16
N GLY A 44 9.62 10.29 5.10
CA GLY A 44 11.06 10.52 5.06
C GLY A 44 11.47 11.17 3.74
N GLU A 45 12.33 10.49 2.97
CA GLU A 45 12.77 10.96 1.65
C GLU A 45 11.79 10.62 0.51
N ALA A 46 10.80 9.75 0.74
CA ALA A 46 9.84 9.36 -0.28
C ALA A 46 8.70 10.39 -0.37
N THR A 47 8.61 11.08 -1.49
CA THR A 47 7.51 12.01 -1.79
C THR A 47 6.67 11.47 -2.95
N GLY A 48 5.37 11.31 -2.70
CA GLY A 48 4.38 10.99 -3.72
C GLY A 48 3.49 12.20 -4.01
N ARG A 49 3.13 12.40 -5.27
CA ARG A 49 2.19 13.43 -5.74
C ARG A 49 1.10 12.81 -6.61
N ASP A 50 0.05 13.58 -6.87
CA ASP A 50 -1.10 13.17 -7.68
C ASP A 50 -1.68 11.83 -7.20
N GLY A 51 -1.91 11.72 -5.90
CA GLY A 51 -2.45 10.53 -5.27
C GLY A 51 -3.89 10.24 -5.66
N VAL A 52 -4.23 8.95 -5.63
CA VAL A 52 -5.60 8.46 -5.78
C VAL A 52 -5.91 7.50 -4.64
N ARG A 53 -6.98 7.77 -3.91
CA ARG A 53 -7.53 6.86 -2.90
C ARG A 53 -8.11 5.64 -3.59
N VAL A 54 -7.79 4.46 -3.06
CA VAL A 54 -8.32 3.19 -3.56
C VAL A 54 -9.63 2.88 -2.82
N LYS A 55 -10.73 2.89 -3.56
CA LYS A 55 -12.05 2.55 -3.01
C LYS A 55 -12.11 1.07 -2.66
N GLU A 56 -13.00 0.74 -1.71
CA GLU A 56 -13.21 -0.62 -1.22
C GLU A 56 -13.32 -1.67 -2.35
N PRO A 57 -14.11 -1.46 -3.43
CA PRO A 57 -14.21 -2.46 -4.51
C PRO A 57 -12.92 -2.66 -5.30
N ASP A 58 -11.92 -1.81 -5.16
CA ASP A 58 -10.65 -1.88 -5.90
C ASP A 58 -9.47 -2.34 -5.03
N ARG A 59 -9.65 -2.47 -3.70
CA ARG A 59 -8.57 -2.83 -2.78
C ARG A 59 -7.95 -4.19 -3.12
N TYR A 60 -8.77 -5.15 -3.50
CA TYR A 60 -8.32 -6.47 -3.96
C TYR A 60 -7.30 -6.40 -5.11
N ARG A 61 -7.39 -5.38 -5.97
CA ARG A 61 -6.46 -5.19 -7.10
C ARG A 61 -5.07 -4.76 -6.63
N VAL A 62 -5.01 -3.97 -5.56
CA VAL A 62 -3.74 -3.62 -4.89
C VAL A 62 -3.16 -4.85 -4.21
N LEU A 63 -3.97 -5.59 -3.46
CA LEU A 63 -3.54 -6.82 -2.77
C LEU A 63 -3.00 -7.87 -3.76
N ASN A 64 -3.63 -8.00 -4.93
CA ASN A 64 -3.18 -8.88 -6.02
C ASN A 64 -1.85 -8.48 -6.65
N LEU A 65 -1.34 -7.28 -6.41
CA LEU A 65 0.04 -6.94 -6.80
C LEU A 65 1.05 -7.76 -6.00
N ARG A 66 0.68 -8.29 -4.82
CA ARG A 66 1.55 -9.08 -3.94
C ARG A 66 2.87 -8.36 -3.65
N LEU A 67 2.79 -7.18 -3.04
CA LEU A 67 3.98 -6.36 -2.76
C LEU A 67 4.97 -7.07 -1.83
N GLN A 68 4.50 -8.01 -0.99
CA GLN A 68 5.33 -8.85 -0.12
C GLN A 68 6.39 -9.65 -0.90
N ASP A 69 6.14 -9.99 -2.16
CA ASP A 69 7.11 -10.69 -3.01
C ASP A 69 8.36 -9.84 -3.30
N GLU A 70 8.29 -8.52 -3.07
CA GLU A 70 9.40 -7.59 -3.26
C GLU A 70 10.08 -7.23 -1.94
N HIS A 71 9.71 -7.81 -0.79
CA HIS A 71 10.23 -7.40 0.53
C HIS A 71 11.77 -7.41 0.63
N MET A 72 12.43 -8.33 -0.10
CA MET A 72 13.91 -8.44 -0.18
C MET A 72 14.51 -7.84 -1.46
N SER A 73 13.68 -7.23 -2.31
CA SER A 73 14.10 -6.63 -3.58
C SER A 73 14.82 -5.29 -3.32
N PRO A 74 15.92 -4.98 -4.04
CA PRO A 74 16.53 -3.65 -3.97
C PRO A 74 15.62 -2.56 -4.58
N PHE A 75 14.56 -2.96 -5.28
CA PHE A 75 13.60 -2.08 -5.93
C PHE A 75 12.34 -1.83 -5.09
N PHE A 76 12.44 -2.09 -3.78
CA PHE A 76 11.35 -1.92 -2.85
C PHE A 76 11.83 -1.34 -1.51
N ARG A 77 11.07 -0.40 -0.96
CA ARG A 77 11.28 0.15 0.39
C ARG A 77 9.95 0.24 1.12
N THR A 78 9.91 -0.07 2.41
CA THR A 78 8.70 0.00 3.19
C THR A 78 9.00 0.22 4.67
N THR A 79 8.06 0.81 5.39
CA THR A 79 8.04 0.85 6.86
C THR A 79 7.43 -0.40 7.49
N MET A 80 6.82 -1.28 6.69
CA MET A 80 6.19 -2.51 7.18
C MET A 80 7.21 -3.64 7.27
N ASN A 81 7.08 -4.48 8.29
CA ASN A 81 7.76 -5.77 8.28
C ASN A 81 6.99 -6.78 7.41
N LEU A 82 7.62 -7.92 7.08
CA LEU A 82 7.02 -8.95 6.23
C LEU A 82 5.66 -9.47 6.77
N PHE A 83 5.52 -9.63 8.09
CA PHE A 83 4.25 -10.08 8.67
C PHE A 83 3.13 -9.06 8.43
N GLN A 84 3.39 -7.78 8.63
CA GLN A 84 2.44 -6.71 8.34
C GLN A 84 2.03 -6.70 6.87
N MET A 85 2.96 -6.95 5.95
CA MET A 85 2.65 -7.04 4.52
C MET A 85 1.78 -8.25 4.17
N LEU A 86 1.99 -9.40 4.82
CA LEU A 86 1.19 -10.61 4.63
C LEU A 86 -0.22 -10.48 5.21
N MET A 87 -0.38 -9.59 6.18
CA MET A 87 -1.63 -9.31 6.90
C MET A 87 -2.50 -8.24 6.21
N LEU A 88 -2.06 -7.68 5.08
CA LEU A 88 -2.85 -6.67 4.39
C LEU A 88 -4.14 -7.28 3.83
N ASP A 89 -5.28 -6.65 4.11
CA ASP A 89 -6.59 -7.07 3.63
C ASP A 89 -7.42 -5.89 3.09
N GLU A 90 -8.66 -6.16 2.69
CA GLU A 90 -9.57 -5.18 2.11
C GLU A 90 -10.13 -4.18 3.13
N SER A 91 -9.92 -4.37 4.43
CA SER A 91 -10.35 -3.40 5.46
C SER A 91 -9.41 -2.19 5.54
N ILE A 92 -8.18 -2.33 5.04
CA ILE A 92 -7.13 -1.31 5.10
C ILE A 92 -7.42 -0.19 4.10
N ASP A 93 -7.31 1.05 4.57
CA ASP A 93 -7.43 2.21 3.70
C ASP A 93 -6.12 2.38 2.91
N MET A 94 -6.23 2.50 1.58
CA MET A 94 -5.08 2.52 0.69
C MET A 94 -5.11 3.73 -0.25
N ALA A 95 -3.94 4.24 -0.60
CA ALA A 95 -3.77 5.22 -1.66
C ALA A 95 -2.51 4.93 -2.48
N ILE A 96 -2.53 5.35 -3.75
CA ILE A 96 -1.39 5.22 -4.69
C ILE A 96 -1.02 6.60 -5.20
N PHE A 97 0.26 6.94 -5.11
CA PHE A 97 0.83 8.21 -5.56
C PHE A 97 1.92 7.97 -6.60
N ARG A 98 2.10 8.93 -7.51
CA ARG A 98 3.27 8.98 -8.39
C ARG A 98 4.44 9.54 -7.59
N ALA A 99 5.52 8.78 -7.48
CA ALA A 99 6.77 9.24 -6.89
C ALA A 99 7.80 9.56 -7.98
N GLU A 100 8.83 10.34 -7.66
CA GLU A 100 9.87 10.76 -8.62
C GLU A 100 10.51 9.58 -9.36
N ARG A 101 10.77 8.47 -8.65
CA ARG A 101 11.44 7.28 -9.19
C ARG A 101 10.62 6.00 -9.05
N GLY A 102 9.30 6.11 -8.95
CA GLY A 102 8.45 4.93 -8.76
C GLY A 102 7.02 5.24 -8.34
N TRP A 103 6.48 4.36 -7.51
CA TRP A 103 5.11 4.36 -7.05
C TRP A 103 5.07 4.22 -5.53
N LEU A 104 4.41 5.17 -4.88
CA LEU A 104 4.28 5.20 -3.44
C LEU A 104 2.86 4.74 -3.07
N PHE A 105 2.79 3.69 -2.27
CA PHE A 105 1.58 3.23 -1.62
C PHE A 105 1.54 3.72 -0.18
N GLU A 106 0.38 4.13 0.25
CA GLU A 106 0.07 4.51 1.63
C GLU A 106 -1.00 3.54 2.16
N PHE A 107 -0.82 3.08 3.39
CA PHE A 107 -1.68 2.14 4.08
C PHE A 107 -2.02 2.66 5.48
N HIS A 108 -3.32 2.75 5.79
CA HIS A 108 -3.82 3.16 7.10
C HIS A 108 -4.63 2.05 7.75
N GLY A 109 -4.38 1.80 9.04
CA GLY A 109 -5.06 0.73 9.79
C GLY A 109 -4.36 -0.63 9.71
N VAL A 110 -3.09 -0.67 9.31
CA VAL A 110 -2.27 -1.88 9.37
C VAL A 110 -2.09 -2.29 10.83
N ALA A 111 -2.31 -3.57 11.14
CA ALA A 111 -2.13 -4.10 12.49
C ALA A 111 -0.67 -3.93 12.96
N SER A 112 -0.48 -3.55 14.23
CA SER A 112 0.83 -3.38 14.84
C SER A 112 1.55 -4.71 15.15
N GLY A 113 0.85 -5.83 15.04
CA GLY A 113 1.36 -7.17 15.30
C GLY A 113 0.43 -8.24 14.73
N PRO A 114 0.79 -9.53 14.86
CA PRO A 114 -0.09 -10.61 14.42
C PRO A 114 -1.46 -10.45 15.10
N VAL A 115 -2.51 -10.41 14.28
CA VAL A 115 -3.87 -10.53 14.81
C VAL A 115 -3.99 -11.95 15.36
N PRO A 116 -4.54 -12.11 16.56
CA PRO A 116 -4.83 -13.41 17.13
C PRO A 116 -5.52 -14.34 16.10
N PHE A 117 -4.91 -15.48 15.75
CA PHE A 117 -5.52 -16.50 14.88
C PHE A 117 -5.74 -17.81 15.66
N GLY A 118 -6.83 -18.52 15.34
CA GLY A 118 -7.32 -19.71 16.07
C GLY A 118 -8.45 -19.39 17.07
N GLN A 119 -9.17 -20.41 17.54
CA GLN A 119 -10.33 -20.25 18.46
C GLN A 119 -10.01 -19.48 19.75
N ASN A 120 -8.73 -19.43 20.15
CA ASN A 120 -8.26 -18.77 21.38
C ASN A 120 -7.17 -17.72 21.13
N GLY A 121 -6.98 -17.27 19.89
CA GLY A 121 -6.15 -16.11 19.60
C GLY A 121 -4.63 -16.27 19.60
N PHE A 122 -4.07 -17.41 20.02
CA PHE A 122 -2.68 -17.75 19.73
C PHE A 122 -2.59 -19.28 19.61
N ASP A 123 -2.99 -19.84 18.47
CA ASP A 123 -2.77 -21.27 18.24
C ASP A 123 -1.37 -21.49 17.67
N LEU A 124 -0.49 -22.09 18.47
CA LEU A 124 0.88 -22.47 18.10
C LEU A 124 0.94 -23.95 17.65
N ARG A 125 -0.16 -24.52 17.17
CA ARG A 125 -0.27 -25.92 16.74
C ARG A 125 -0.50 -26.07 15.24
#